data_AF-A0A2N9H964-F1
#
_entry.id   AF-A0A2N9H964-F1
#
_cell.length_a   1.000
_cell.length_b   1.000
_cell.length_c   1.000
_cell.angle_alpha   90.00
_cell.angle_beta   90.00
_cell.angle_gamma   90.00
#
_symmetry.space_group_name_H-M   'P 1'
#
loop_
_entity.id
_entity.type
_entity.pdbx_description
1 polymer ?
#
loop_
_entity_poly.entity_id
_entity_poly.type
_entity_poly.pdbx_seq_one_letter_code
_entity_poly.pdbx_strand_id
1 'polypeptide(L)'
;MLRLEEEHLVDPDAIPLTPEEVSVRVLKPRSGYVKGLGIRPSSSLRTIASSGMSKDDVQRQIAEIKEAANSEIAELKEANKRHEEMTANILEFLRSQGFTTPFGNGGSSSSSYRGDGN
;
A
#
# COMPACT_ATOMS: atom_id res chain seq x y z
N MET A 1 28.19 -4.60 43.50
CA MET A 1 27.18 -3.82 44.23
C MET A 1 27.54 -2.36 44.07
N LEU A 2 26.78 -1.59 43.29
CA LEU A 2 26.95 -0.15 43.21
C LEU A 2 26.03 0.48 44.26
N ARG A 3 26.63 1.20 45.21
CA ARG A 3 25.91 1.92 46.26
C ARG A 3 25.25 3.15 45.63
N LEU A 4 23.93 3.27 45.81
CA LEU A 4 23.19 4.48 45.48
C LEU A 4 23.37 5.43 46.67
N GLU A 5 24.30 6.37 46.58
CA GLU A 5 24.36 7.49 47.52
C GLU A 5 23.34 8.54 47.04
N GLU A 6 22.16 8.45 47.64
CA GLU A 6 21.06 9.39 47.51
C GLU A 6 21.25 10.47 48.58
N GLU A 7 21.98 11.52 48.25
CA GLU A 7 22.09 12.70 49.09
C GLU A 7 22.06 13.97 48.23
N HIS A 8 20.88 14.27 47.69
CA HIS A 8 20.55 15.64 47.37
C HIS A 8 19.98 16.27 48.65
N LEU A 9 20.63 17.30 49.16
CA LEU A 9 20.06 18.20 50.17
C LEU A 9 18.84 18.89 49.54
N VAL A 10 17.71 18.17 49.50
CA VAL A 10 16.44 18.72 49.06
C VAL A 10 15.94 19.54 50.23
N ASP A 11 16.01 20.87 50.08
CA ASP A 11 15.30 21.81 50.92
C ASP A 11 13.85 21.28 51.08
N PRO A 12 13.38 20.96 52.30
CA PRO A 12 12.12 20.24 52.49
C PRO A 12 10.89 21.02 51.99
N ASP A 13 11.04 22.32 51.73
CA ASP A 13 10.04 23.18 51.13
C ASP A 13 10.20 23.33 49.60
N ALA A 14 11.16 22.66 48.97
CA ALA A 14 11.35 22.71 47.53
C ALA A 14 10.25 21.93 46.81
N ILE A 15 9.46 22.66 46.03
CA ILE A 15 8.46 22.06 45.14
C ILE A 15 9.18 21.19 44.10
N PRO A 16 8.89 19.89 44.01
CA PRO A 16 9.49 19.03 43.02
C PRO A 16 9.18 19.53 41.61
N LEU A 17 10.21 19.59 40.76
CA LEU A 17 10.04 20.02 39.37
C LEU A 17 9.05 19.10 38.65
N THR A 18 8.10 19.71 37.95
CA THR A 18 7.15 18.96 37.14
C THR A 18 7.87 18.31 35.96
N PRO A 19 7.39 17.15 35.44
CA PRO A 19 8.05 16.42 34.36
C PRO A 19 8.39 17.29 33.13
N GLU A 20 7.58 18.31 32.87
CA GLU A 20 7.73 19.21 31.74
C GLU A 20 8.77 20.29 32.00
N GLU A 21 8.93 20.76 33.24
CA GLU A 21 10.03 21.65 33.62
C GLU A 21 11.36 20.93 33.58
N VAL A 22 11.40 19.64 33.98
CA VAL A 22 12.57 18.78 33.80
C VAL A 22 12.87 18.61 32.30
N SER A 23 11.83 18.35 31.48
CA SER A 23 11.99 18.18 30.04
C SER A 23 12.55 19.43 29.35
N VAL A 24 12.11 20.64 29.71
CA VAL A 24 12.64 21.90 29.16
C VAL A 24 14.08 22.18 29.59
N ARG A 25 14.46 21.79 30.81
CA ARG A 25 15.83 21.96 31.32
C ARG A 25 16.81 20.99 30.65
N VAL A 26 16.39 19.74 30.40
CA VAL A 26 17.23 18.71 29.78
C VAL A 26 17.25 18.85 28.25
N LEU A 27 16.09 19.09 27.66
CA LEU A 27 15.88 19.27 26.22
C LEU A 27 15.55 20.75 26.03
N LYS A 28 16.52 21.55 25.58
CA LYS A 28 16.41 23.01 25.33
C LYS A 28 14.99 23.43 24.90
N PRO A 29 14.48 24.60 25.35
CA PRO A 29 13.12 25.04 25.04
C PRO A 29 12.79 24.91 23.55
N ARG A 30 11.85 24.01 23.21
CA ARG A 30 11.38 23.84 21.83
C ARG A 30 10.13 24.70 21.63
N SER A 31 10.17 25.60 20.65
CA SER A 31 8.98 26.36 20.24
C SER A 31 7.86 25.39 19.84
N GLY A 32 6.71 25.47 20.52
CA GLY A 32 5.49 24.71 20.18
C GLY A 32 5.06 23.59 21.13
N TYR A 33 5.73 23.36 22.26
CA TYR A 33 5.23 22.43 23.29
C TYR A 33 4.16 23.11 24.16
N VAL A 34 2.89 22.73 23.99
CA VAL A 34 1.79 23.15 24.87
C VAL A 34 1.45 22.02 25.83
N LYS A 35 1.51 22.29 27.12
CA LYS A 35 1.30 21.33 28.21
C LYS A 35 -0.17 20.86 28.23
N GLY A 36 -0.41 19.54 28.24
CA GLY A 36 -1.76 18.97 28.45
C GLY A 36 -2.64 18.79 27.22
N LEU A 37 -2.13 19.11 26.02
CA LEU A 37 -2.83 18.82 24.77
C LEU A 37 -2.04 17.73 24.06
N GLY A 38 -2.60 16.51 23.92
CA GLY A 38 -2.03 15.44 23.10
C GLY A 38 -2.00 15.78 21.61
N ILE A 39 -1.46 16.94 21.26
CA ILE A 39 -1.57 17.58 19.96
C ILE A 39 -0.26 17.35 19.22
N ARG A 40 -0.42 16.50 18.22
CA ARG A 40 0.53 16.16 17.18
C ARG A 40 1.19 17.43 16.61
N PRO A 41 2.53 17.45 16.47
CA PRO A 41 3.25 18.57 15.86
C PRO A 41 2.73 18.89 14.46
N SER A 42 2.72 20.19 14.17
CA SER A 42 2.17 20.88 13.02
C SER A 42 2.76 20.45 11.66
N SER A 43 2.58 19.21 11.23
CA SER A 43 2.59 18.94 9.79
C SER A 43 1.27 19.45 9.24
N SER A 44 1.26 20.74 8.89
CA SER A 44 0.20 21.44 8.17
C SER A 44 -0.42 20.52 7.12
N LEU A 45 -1.61 19.98 7.39
CA LEU A 45 -2.47 19.49 6.34
C LEU A 45 -2.83 20.74 5.55
N ARG A 46 -2.22 20.92 4.38
CA ARG A 46 -2.70 21.91 3.41
C ARG A 46 -4.14 21.53 3.09
N THR A 47 -5.08 22.21 3.74
CA THR A 47 -6.46 22.26 3.28
C THR A 47 -6.39 22.85 1.88
N ILE A 48 -6.57 22.01 0.87
CA ILE A 48 -6.77 22.47 -0.50
C ILE A 48 -8.08 23.25 -0.42
N ALA A 49 -8.00 24.58 -0.45
CA ALA A 49 -9.19 25.40 -0.55
C ALA A 49 -9.93 24.94 -1.81
N SER A 50 -11.16 24.45 -1.64
CA SER A 50 -12.04 24.12 -2.75
C SER A 50 -12.31 25.42 -3.50
N SER A 51 -11.51 25.70 -4.54
CA SER A 51 -11.96 26.58 -5.61
C SER A 51 -13.09 25.83 -6.29
N GLY A 52 -14.33 26.26 -6.08
CA GLY A 52 -15.50 25.57 -6.60
C GLY A 52 -15.35 25.35 -8.10
N MET A 53 -15.28 24.08 -8.52
CA MET A 53 -15.29 23.74 -9.94
C MET A 53 -16.65 24.13 -10.51
N SER A 54 -16.68 24.78 -11.68
CA SER A 54 -17.94 25.04 -12.34
C SER A 54 -18.59 23.73 -12.78
N LYS A 55 -19.91 23.73 -12.96
CA LYS A 55 -20.63 22.56 -13.50
C LYS A 55 -20.03 22.10 -14.83
N ASP A 56 -19.56 23.04 -15.65
CA ASP A 56 -18.99 22.77 -16.97
C ASP A 56 -17.61 22.10 -16.85
N ASP A 57 -16.80 22.51 -15.87
CA ASP A 57 -15.50 21.86 -15.58
C ASP A 57 -15.70 20.40 -15.14
N VAL A 58 -16.71 20.15 -14.30
CA VAL A 58 -17.06 18.80 -13.86
C VAL A 58 -17.55 17.95 -15.04
N GLN A 59 -18.41 18.51 -15.90
CA GLN A 59 -18.88 17.79 -17.09
C GLN A 59 -17.75 17.47 -18.06
N ARG A 60 -16.80 18.39 -18.25
CA ARG A 60 -15.61 18.18 -19.08
C ARG A 60 -14.74 17.05 -18.52
N GLN A 61 -14.46 17.06 -17.22
CA GLN A 61 -13.69 15.97 -16.60
C GLN A 61 -14.40 14.62 -16.71
N ILE A 62 -15.72 14.58 -16.55
CA ILE A 62 -16.50 13.34 -16.72
C ILE A 62 -16.37 12.82 -18.16
N ALA A 63 -16.43 13.69 -19.16
CA ALA A 63 -16.27 13.30 -20.56
C ALA A 63 -14.86 12.74 -20.84
N GLU A 64 -13.83 13.44 -20.36
CA GLU A 64 -12.43 13.03 -20.52
C GLU A 64 -12.15 11.67 -19.85
N ILE A 65 -12.62 11.47 -18.63
CA ILE A 65 -12.48 10.20 -17.91
C ILE A 65 -13.19 9.07 -18.67
N LYS A 66 -14.39 9.32 -19.19
CA LYS A 66 -15.13 8.32 -19.97
C LYS A 66 -14.41 7.97 -21.26
N GLU A 67 -13.87 8.95 -21.97
CA GLU A 67 -13.13 8.73 -23.21
C GLU A 67 -11.87 7.93 -22.96
N ALA A 68 -11.06 8.32 -21.97
CA ALA A 68 -9.84 7.59 -21.58
C ALA A 68 -10.15 6.14 -21.20
N ALA A 69 -11.16 5.91 -20.35
CA ALA A 69 -11.56 4.56 -19.95
C ALA A 69 -12.05 3.71 -21.13
N ASN A 70 -12.83 4.30 -22.04
CA ASN A 70 -13.31 3.58 -23.22
C ASN A 70 -12.16 3.21 -24.18
N SER A 71 -11.17 4.10 -24.34
CA SER A 71 -9.96 3.82 -25.14
C SER A 71 -9.18 2.65 -24.55
N GLU A 72 -8.92 2.67 -23.25
CA GLU A 72 -8.19 1.59 -22.56
C GLU A 72 -8.94 0.24 -22.63
N ILE A 73 -10.27 0.26 -22.45
CA ILE A 73 -11.10 -0.94 -22.60
C ILE A 73 -11.02 -1.50 -24.02
N ALA A 74 -10.99 -0.66 -25.04
CA ALA A 74 -10.90 -1.10 -26.44
C ALA A 74 -9.56 -1.79 -26.70
N GLU A 75 -8.45 -1.21 -26.25
CA GLU A 75 -7.11 -1.79 -26.38
C GLU A 75 -6.99 -3.13 -25.65
N LEU A 76 -7.49 -3.21 -24.41
CA LEU A 76 -7.48 -4.44 -23.62
C LEU A 76 -8.32 -5.55 -24.26
N LYS A 77 -9.46 -5.21 -24.86
CA LYS A 77 -10.28 -6.18 -25.60
C LYS A 77 -9.55 -6.72 -26.82
N GLU A 78 -8.86 -5.85 -27.57
CA GLU A 78 -8.08 -6.28 -28.73
C GLU A 78 -6.90 -7.16 -28.31
N ALA A 79 -6.19 -6.80 -27.24
CA ALA A 79 -5.11 -7.61 -26.68
C ALA A 79 -5.60 -8.99 -26.23
N ASN A 80 -6.74 -9.04 -25.52
CA ASN A 80 -7.35 -10.31 -25.11
C ASN A 80 -7.73 -11.16 -26.30
N LYS A 81 -8.34 -10.58 -27.34
CA LYS A 81 -8.67 -11.30 -28.57
C LYS A 81 -7.41 -11.92 -29.21
N ARG A 82 -6.31 -11.16 -29.32
CA ARG A 82 -5.03 -11.67 -29.83
C ARG A 82 -4.47 -12.80 -28.96
N HIS A 83 -4.62 -12.70 -27.64
CA HIS A 83 -4.22 -13.76 -26.71
C HIS A 83 -5.07 -15.04 -26.87
N GLU A 84 -6.39 -14.89 -27.03
CA GLU A 84 -7.31 -16.00 -27.27
C GLU A 84 -6.98 -16.72 -28.59
N GLU A 85 -6.74 -15.97 -29.67
CA GLU A 85 -6.32 -16.51 -30.97
C GLU A 85 -4.99 -17.26 -30.86
N MET A 86 -3.99 -16.68 -30.20
CA MET A 86 -2.71 -17.34 -29.95
C MET A 86 -2.89 -18.63 -29.14
N THR A 87 -3.72 -18.60 -28.10
CA THR A 87 -4.02 -19.77 -27.27
C THR A 87 -4.70 -20.86 -28.10
N ALA A 88 -5.67 -20.50 -28.95
CA ALA A 88 -6.32 -21.43 -29.87
C ALA A 88 -5.32 -22.06 -30.85
N ASN A 89 -4.43 -21.27 -31.44
CA ASN A 89 -3.39 -21.74 -32.36
C ASN A 89 -2.44 -22.74 -31.68
N ILE A 90 -2.03 -22.47 -30.43
CA ILE A 90 -1.18 -23.38 -29.65
C ILE A 90 -1.93 -24.69 -29.37
N LEU A 91 -3.19 -24.61 -28.96
CA LEU A 91 -4.01 -25.80 -28.70
C LEU A 91 -4.23 -26.65 -29.96
N GLU A 92 -4.42 -26.02 -31.12
CA GLU A 92 -4.52 -26.71 -32.40
C GLU A 92 -3.20 -27.40 -32.76
N PHE A 93 -2.08 -26.70 -32.61
CA PHE A 93 -0.76 -27.28 -32.85
C PHE A 93 -0.53 -28.52 -31.98
N LEU A 94 -0.80 -28.45 -30.68
CA LEU A 94 -0.65 -29.58 -29.76
C LEU A 94 -1.56 -30.75 -30.14
N ARG A 95 -2.80 -30.47 -30.56
CA ARG A 95 -3.73 -31.48 -31.06
C ARG A 95 -3.20 -32.19 -32.31
N SER A 96 -2.56 -31.45 -33.23
CA SER A 96 -1.91 -32.02 -34.42
C SER A 96 -0.76 -32.98 -34.07
N GLN A 97 -0.09 -32.76 -32.94
CA GLN A 97 0.98 -33.61 -32.42
C GLN A 97 0.46 -34.81 -31.60
N GLY A 98 -0.86 -34.98 -31.49
CA GLY A 98 -1.50 -36.07 -30.74
C GLY A 98 -1.79 -35.75 -29.26
N PHE A 99 -1.49 -34.54 -28.78
CA PHE A 99 -1.85 -34.11 -27.44
C PHE A 99 -3.33 -33.69 -27.41
N THR A 100 -4.20 -34.64 -27.08
CA THR A 100 -5.66 -34.47 -27.02
C THR A 100 -6.21 -34.40 -25.60
N THR A 101 -5.34 -34.44 -24.59
CA THR A 101 -5.74 -34.38 -23.19
C THR A 101 -6.49 -33.09 -22.91
N PRO A 102 -7.68 -33.15 -22.29
CA PRO A 102 -8.38 -31.95 -21.84
C PRO A 102 -7.48 -31.23 -20.84
N PHE A 103 -7.11 -29.98 -21.11
CA PHE A 103 -6.51 -29.10 -20.11
C PHE A 103 -7.60 -28.70 -19.11
N GLY A 104 -7.98 -29.64 -18.24
CA GLY A 104 -8.92 -29.41 -17.15
C GLY A 104 -8.25 -28.65 -16.01
N ASN A 105 -9.00 -27.78 -15.34
CA ASN A 105 -8.59 -27.17 -14.08
C ASN A 105 -8.44 -28.25 -12.98
N GLY A 106 -7.25 -28.83 -12.88
CA GLY A 106 -6.74 -29.52 -11.68
C GLY A 106 -7.31 -30.91 -11.36
N GLY A 107 -6.45 -31.94 -11.38
CA GLY A 107 -6.74 -33.21 -10.73
C GLY A 107 -5.81 -34.33 -11.18
N SER A 108 -4.81 -34.64 -10.34
CA SER A 108 -3.92 -35.82 -10.29
C SER A 108 -4.05 -36.90 -11.39
N SER A 109 -2.92 -37.26 -12.02
CA SER A 109 -2.72 -38.63 -12.50
C SER A 109 -1.24 -39.01 -12.47
N SER A 110 -0.97 -40.02 -11.65
CA SER A 110 0.32 -40.61 -11.32
C SER A 110 1.08 -41.11 -12.55
N SER A 111 2.36 -40.76 -12.62
CA SER A 111 3.35 -41.35 -13.53
C SER A 111 3.47 -42.85 -13.28
N SER A 112 3.00 -43.66 -14.22
CA SER A 112 3.37 -45.08 -14.29
C SER A 112 4.51 -45.21 -15.30
N TYR A 113 5.75 -45.26 -14.79
CA TYR A 113 6.92 -45.69 -15.55
C TYR A 113 6.68 -47.12 -16.06
N ARG A 114 6.63 -47.28 -17.39
CA ARG A 114 6.85 -48.57 -18.03
C ARG A 114 8.36 -48.76 -18.17
N GLY A 115 8.94 -49.54 -17.27
CA GLY A 115 10.28 -50.09 -17.46
C GLY A 115 10.16 -51.34 -18.32
N ASP A 116 10.57 -51.24 -19.59
CA ASP A 116 10.84 -52.42 -20.41
C ASP A 116 12.06 -53.13 -19.82
N GLY A 117 11.83 -54.31 -19.27
CA GLY A 117 12.85 -55.23 -18.81
C GLY A 117 13.19 -56.22 -19.93
N ASN A 118 14.48 -56.23 -20.26
CA ASN A 118 15.22 -56.99 -21.26
C ASN A 118 14.90 -58.49 -21.37
#